data_AF-A0A7W8FYD2-F1
#
_entry.id   AF-A0A7W8FYD2-F1
#
_cell.length_a   1.000
_cell.length_b   1.000
_cell.length_c   1.000
_cell.angle_alpha   90.00
_cell.angle_beta   90.00
_cell.angle_gamma   90.00
#
_symmetry.space_group_name_H-M   'P 1'
#
loop_
_entity.id
_entity.type
_entity.pdbx_description
1 polymer ?
#
loop_
_entity_poly.entity_id
_entity_poly.type
_entity_poly.pdbx_seq_one_letter_code
_entity_poly.pdbx_strand_id
1 'polypeptide(L)'
;MRIRLHVVIDQESETLEAEIKKQLLEKCPTLSFSPSRPQPSLKDCLEFYGTAELDSKQIDSLLAKLNNDWDQDEDDYEAYGFNTLMFHPHVYYLHLQIL
;
A
#
# COMPACT_ATOMS: atom_id res chain seq x y z
N MET A 1 -10.64 -13.90 -1.35
CA MET A 1 -9.18 -14.10 -1.36
C MET A 1 -8.65 -13.06 -0.42
N ARG A 2 -7.77 -13.46 0.51
CA ARG A 2 -7.25 -12.52 1.49
C ARG A 2 -6.08 -11.79 0.87
N ILE A 3 -5.98 -10.49 1.08
CA ILE A 3 -4.79 -9.72 0.69
C ILE A 3 -4.09 -9.15 1.90
N ARG A 4 -2.79 -8.91 1.77
CA ARG A 4 -1.98 -8.07 2.64
C ARG A 4 -1.28 -7.01 1.81
N LEU A 5 -1.51 -5.75 2.13
CA LEU A 5 -0.86 -4.59 1.53
C LEU A 5 0.12 -3.99 2.53
N HIS A 6 1.41 -4.10 2.30
CA HIS A 6 2.44 -3.35 3.02
C HIS A 6 2.64 -2.00 2.35
N VAL A 7 2.64 -0.94 3.15
CA VAL A 7 2.79 0.44 2.70
C VAL A 7 3.92 1.08 3.49
N VAL A 8 4.86 1.71 2.77
CA VAL A 8 5.90 2.55 3.37
C VAL A 8 5.70 3.98 2.89
N ILE A 9 5.65 4.91 3.85
CA ILE A 9 5.57 6.35 3.63
C ILE A 9 6.96 6.93 3.86
N ASP A 10 7.39 7.87 3.02
CA ASP A 10 8.71 8.52 3.08
C ASP A 10 8.86 9.57 4.21
N GLN A 11 7.87 9.66 5.11
CA GLN A 11 7.85 10.64 6.18
C GLN A 11 7.15 10.11 7.44
N GLU A 12 7.79 10.31 8.60
CA GLU A 12 7.18 10.13 9.93
C GLU A 12 6.19 11.25 10.28
N SER A 13 4.96 11.14 9.77
CA SER A 13 3.88 12.11 10.01
C SER A 13 2.54 11.43 10.20
N GLU A 14 1.95 11.57 11.39
CA GLU A 14 0.62 11.03 11.71
C GLU A 14 -0.49 11.63 10.82
N THR A 15 -0.37 12.90 10.44
CA THR A 15 -1.36 13.57 9.58
C THR A 15 -1.34 12.98 8.17
N LEU A 16 -0.14 12.75 7.65
CA LEU A 16 0.08 12.15 6.34
C LEU A 16 -0.34 10.69 6.31
N GLU A 17 -0.02 9.95 7.37
CA GLU A 17 -0.47 8.57 7.57
C GLU A 17 -2.01 8.49 7.53
N ALA A 18 -2.70 9.36 8.27
CA ALA A 18 -4.16 9.39 8.31
C ALA A 18 -4.76 9.73 6.93
N GLU A 19 -4.13 10.66 6.19
CA GLU A 19 -4.51 10.99 4.82
C GLU A 19 -4.37 9.79 3.88
N ILE A 20 -3.22 9.11 3.90
CA ILE A 20 -2.96 7.95 3.04
C ILE A 20 -3.92 6.81 3.37
N LYS A 21 -4.15 6.51 4.66
CA LYS A 21 -5.15 5.51 5.07
C LYS A 21 -6.55 5.86 4.61
N LYS A 22 -6.93 7.13 4.66
CA LYS A 22 -8.23 7.61 4.12
C LYS A 22 -8.33 7.38 2.62
N GLN A 23 -7.31 7.74 1.84
CA GLN A 23 -7.30 7.52 0.39
C GLN A 23 -7.32 6.03 0.03
N LEU A 24 -6.66 5.17 0.83
CA LEU A 24 -6.74 3.72 0.68
C LEU A 24 -8.16 3.19 0.92
N LEU A 25 -8.86 3.70 1.95
CA LEU A 25 -10.27 3.35 2.21
C LEU A 25 -11.21 3.83 1.11
N GLU A 26 -10.95 4.97 0.49
CA GLU A 26 -11.73 5.43 -0.67
C GLU A 26 -11.57 4.49 -1.88
N LYS A 27 -10.39 3.87 -2.04
CA LYS A 27 -10.13 2.90 -3.12
C LYS A 27 -10.62 1.48 -2.77
N CYS A 28 -10.54 1.10 -1.51
CA CYS A 28 -10.92 -0.20 -0.96
C CYS A 28 -11.49 -0.07 0.47
N PRO A 29 -12.82 0.10 0.61
CA PRO A 29 -13.46 0.37 1.91
C PRO A 29 -13.36 -0.75 2.95
N THR A 30 -13.02 -1.96 2.53
CA THR A 30 -12.92 -3.15 3.39
C THR A 30 -11.53 -3.33 4.01
N LEU A 31 -10.58 -2.43 3.73
CA LEU A 31 -9.24 -2.47 4.33
C LEU A 31 -9.31 -2.24 5.84
N SER A 32 -8.63 -3.11 6.58
CA SER A 32 -8.28 -2.92 7.98
C SER A 32 -6.78 -2.70 8.10
N PHE A 33 -6.34 -1.77 8.94
CA PHE A 33 -4.94 -1.38 9.07
C PHE A 33 -4.32 -1.83 10.39
N SER A 34 -3.05 -2.21 10.35
CA SER A 34 -2.22 -2.35 11.55
C SER A 34 -1.90 -0.97 12.14
N PRO A 35 -1.44 -0.93 13.40
CA PRO A 35 -0.68 0.21 13.88
C PRO A 35 0.50 0.47 12.95
N SER A 36 0.84 1.75 12.80
CA SER A 36 2.01 2.18 12.04
C SER A 36 3.24 2.16 12.94
N ARG A 37 4.42 1.94 12.35
CA ARG A 37 5.69 1.93 13.06
C ARG A 37 6.79 2.51 12.16
N PRO A 38 7.90 3.02 12.75
CA PRO A 38 9.06 3.40 11.96
C PRO A 38 9.59 2.22 11.15
N GLN A 39 9.99 2.48 9.91
CA GLN A 39 10.57 1.48 9.03
C GLN A 39 12.01 1.17 9.53
N PRO A 40 12.36 -0.09 9.87
CA PRO A 40 13.63 -0.38 10.55
C PRO A 40 14.92 -0.10 9.75
N SER A 41 14.83 -0.13 8.43
CA SER A 41 15.92 -0.01 7.46
C SER A 41 15.99 1.34 6.75
N LEU A 42 14.96 2.18 6.88
CA LEU A 42 14.80 3.46 6.21
C LEU A 42 14.55 4.56 7.24
N LYS A 43 15.42 5.55 7.24
CA LYS A 43 15.31 6.67 8.17
C LYS A 43 14.11 7.54 7.83
N ASP A 44 13.42 8.03 8.87
CA ASP A 44 12.33 8.99 8.77
C ASP A 44 11.13 8.46 7.94
N CYS A 45 10.99 7.14 7.81
CA CYS A 45 9.91 6.47 7.09
C CYS A 45 8.95 5.73 8.05
N LEU A 46 7.66 5.72 7.73
CA LEU A 46 6.66 4.91 8.44
C LEU A 46 6.23 3.73 7.60
N GLU A 47 6.00 2.58 8.24
CA GLU A 47 5.35 1.44 7.61
C GLU A 47 4.10 1.00 8.36
N PHE A 48 3.13 0.48 7.60
CA PHE A 48 1.96 -0.20 8.11
C PHE A 48 1.45 -1.24 7.12
N TYR A 49 0.52 -2.07 7.58
CA TYR A 49 -0.11 -3.10 6.78
C TYR A 49 -1.61 -2.85 6.68
N GLY A 50 -2.18 -3.11 5.51
CA GLY A 50 -3.61 -3.21 5.25
C GLY A 50 -3.98 -4.66 4.94
N THR A 51 -5.15 -5.12 5.36
CA THR A 51 -5.69 -6.44 4.97
C THR A 51 -7.15 -6.32 4.59
N ALA A 52 -7.59 -7.08 3.58
CA ALA A 52 -8.97 -7.17 3.14
C ALA A 52 -9.27 -8.54 2.53
N GLU A 53 -10.54 -8.91 2.49
CA GLU A 53 -11.05 -10.01 1.67
C GLU A 53 -11.61 -9.44 0.37
N LEU A 54 -11.02 -9.86 -0.76
CA LEU A 54 -11.36 -9.37 -2.09
C LEU A 54 -11.54 -10.54 -3.08
N ASP A 55 -12.33 -10.34 -4.11
CA ASP A 55 -12.32 -11.19 -5.31
C ASP A 55 -11.25 -10.75 -6.31
N SER A 56 -10.99 -11.56 -7.34
CA SER A 56 -9.94 -11.26 -8.33
C SER A 56 -10.16 -9.92 -9.05
N LYS A 57 -11.40 -9.57 -9.39
CA LYS A 57 -11.69 -8.30 -10.08
C LYS A 57 -11.46 -7.10 -9.16
N GLN A 58 -11.75 -7.25 -7.87
CA GLN A 58 -11.48 -6.23 -6.87
C GLN A 58 -9.97 -6.04 -6.67
N ILE A 59 -9.19 -7.12 -6.70
CA ILE A 59 -7.72 -7.08 -6.63
C ILE A 59 -7.16 -6.35 -7.86
N ASP A 60 -7.54 -6.74 -9.07
CA ASP A 60 -7.11 -6.09 -10.31
C ASP A 60 -7.45 -4.59 -10.31
N SER A 61 -8.66 -4.24 -9.86
CA SER A 61 -9.09 -2.85 -9.74
C SER A 61 -8.28 -2.08 -8.69
N LEU A 62 -7.92 -2.72 -7.58
CA LEU A 62 -7.11 -2.10 -6.54
C LEU A 62 -5.68 -1.84 -7.03
N LEU A 63 -5.03 -2.83 -7.64
CA LEU A 63 -3.68 -2.71 -8.20
C LEU A 63 -3.59 -1.53 -9.17
N ALA A 64 -4.53 -1.43 -10.11
CA ALA A 64 -4.57 -0.34 -11.10
C ALA A 64 -4.84 1.06 -10.49
N LYS A 65 -5.46 1.14 -9.30
CA LYS A 65 -5.72 2.40 -8.58
C LYS A 65 -4.56 2.83 -7.68
N LEU A 66 -3.70 1.90 -7.30
CA LEU A 66 -2.60 2.11 -6.37
C LEU A 66 -1.31 2.50 -7.08
N ASN A 67 -1.05 1.89 -8.24
CA ASN A 67 0.18 2.12 -8.98
C ASN A 67 0.00 1.73 -10.47
N ASN A 68 0.78 2.34 -11.35
CA ASN A 68 0.67 2.14 -12.80
C ASN A 68 1.56 1.01 -13.36
N ASP A 69 2.58 0.59 -12.62
CA ASP A 69 3.60 -0.36 -13.10
C ASP A 69 4.14 -1.20 -11.94
N TRP A 70 3.63 -2.43 -11.81
CA TRP A 70 3.99 -3.34 -10.74
C TRP A 70 5.07 -4.32 -11.22
N ASP A 71 6.08 -4.55 -10.40
CA ASP A 71 6.91 -5.74 -10.53
C ASP A 71 6.09 -6.92 -9.96
N GLN A 72 5.75 -7.87 -10.82
CA GLN A 72 4.83 -8.95 -10.49
C GLN A 72 5.56 -10.29 -10.51
N ASP A 73 5.43 -11.03 -9.41
CA ASP A 73 5.76 -12.45 -9.33
C ASP A 73 4.58 -13.22 -8.73
N GLU A 74 3.86 -13.96 -9.58
CA GLU A 74 2.65 -14.70 -9.21
C GLU A 74 1.60 -13.83 -8.45
N ASP A 75 1.32 -14.21 -7.20
CA ASP A 75 0.39 -13.61 -6.24
C ASP A 75 1.05 -12.48 -5.40
N ASP A 76 2.22 -12.02 -5.83
CA ASP A 76 3.07 -11.03 -5.18
C ASP A 76 3.34 -9.84 -6.14
N TYR A 77 3.04 -8.63 -5.66
CA TYR A 77 3.12 -7.40 -6.45
C TYR A 77 3.89 -6.34 -5.66
N GLU A 78 5.02 -5.88 -6.19
CA GLU A 78 5.87 -4.86 -5.58
C GLU A 78 5.97 -3.61 -6.47
N ALA A 79 6.08 -2.44 -5.84
CA ALA A 79 6.33 -1.19 -6.54
C ALA A 79 7.08 -0.20 -5.65
N TYR A 80 8.00 0.55 -6.26
CA TYR A 80 8.74 1.62 -5.60
C TYR A 80 8.38 2.98 -6.22
N GLY A 81 8.18 4.01 -5.40
CA GLY A 81 7.72 5.31 -5.86
C GLY A 81 8.72 6.10 -6.70
N PHE A 82 9.98 5.66 -6.80
CA PHE A 82 11.01 6.38 -7.57
C PHE A 82 10.95 6.09 -9.08
N ASN A 83 10.38 4.96 -9.49
CA ASN A 83 10.27 4.55 -10.89
C ASN A 83 8.83 4.43 -11.40
N THR A 84 7.83 4.61 -10.52
CA THR A 84 6.42 4.43 -10.86
C THR A 84 5.56 5.62 -10.41
N LEU A 85 4.31 5.65 -10.87
CA LEU A 85 3.28 6.63 -10.50
C LEU A 85 2.38 6.03 -9.41
N MET A 86 2.75 6.31 -8.16
CA MET A 86 1.96 5.92 -6.99
C MET A 86 0.68 6.75 -6.86
N PHE A 87 -0.33 6.19 -6.20
CA PHE A 87 -1.57 6.90 -5.89
C PHE A 87 -1.37 8.11 -4.97
N HIS A 88 -0.23 8.19 -4.28
CA HIS A 88 0.10 9.26 -3.37
C HIS A 88 1.61 9.59 -3.45
N PRO A 89 2.00 10.87 -3.50
CA PRO A 89 3.40 11.27 -3.71
C PRO A 89 4.35 10.85 -2.58
N HIS A 90 3.83 10.69 -1.36
CA HIS A 90 4.61 10.27 -0.19
C HIS A 90 4.65 8.76 0.04
N VAL A 91 4.06 7.96 -0.86
CA VAL A 91 4.17 6.50 -0.78
C VAL A 91 5.47 6.07 -1.45
N TYR A 92 6.42 5.62 -0.63
CA TYR A 92 7.73 5.17 -1.06
C TYR A 92 7.70 3.76 -1.65
N TYR A 93 6.94 2.86 -1.02
CA TYR A 93 6.88 1.46 -1.40
C TYR A 93 5.51 0.86 -1.15
N LEU A 94 5.09 -0.01 -2.06
CA LEU A 94 3.92 -0.86 -1.93
C LEU A 94 4.29 -2.30 -2.20
N HIS A 95 3.71 -3.18 -1.39
CA HIS A 95 3.77 -4.61 -1.61
C HIS A 95 2.42 -5.24 -1.31
N LEU A 96 1.78 -5.80 -2.33
CA LEU A 96 0.53 -6.52 -2.19
C LEU A 96 0.78 -8.01 -2.37
N GLN A 97 0.40 -8.79 -1.37
CA GLN A 97 0.41 -10.25 -1.42
C GLN A 97 -1.02 -10.78 -1.34
N ILE A 98 -1.34 -11.74 -2.20
CA ILE A 98 -2.54 -12.55 -2.11
C ILE A 98 -2.21 -13.79 -1.24
N LEU A 99 -3.04 -14.07 -0.23
CA LEU A 99 -2.84 -15.10 0.80
C LEU A 99 -3.85 -16.25 0.68
#